data_AF-A0A1G0YEK0-F1
#
_entry.id   AF-A0A1G0YEK0-F1
#
_cell.length_a   1.000
_cell.length_b   1.000
_cell.length_c   1.000
_cell.angle_alpha   90.00
_cell.angle_beta   90.00
_cell.angle_gamma   90.00
#
_symmetry.space_group_name_H-M   'P 1'
#
loop_
_entity.id
_entity.type
_entity.pdbx_description
1 polymer ?
#
loop_
_entity_poly.entity_id
_entity_poly.type
_entity_poly.pdbx_seq_one_letter_code
_entity_poly.pdbx_strand_id
1 'polypeptide(L)'
;MKHPPKWAGGPWDKITEWPTYDQCAVIVGVRRSSQYFEEVSTGCNKLDDDGKNAWQASPDKEQSYLKERMEAKTFADTIIEPLMMTLPIK
;
A
#
# COMPACT_ATOMS: atom_id res chain seq x y z
N MET A 1 -8.33 -9.04 -5.03
CA MET A 1 -8.88 -8.42 -6.27
C MET A 1 -8.48 -9.29 -7.45
N LYS A 2 -9.36 -9.60 -8.41
CA LYS A 2 -9.02 -10.57 -9.47
C LYS A 2 -8.50 -9.99 -10.80
N HIS A 3 -8.65 -8.69 -11.05
CA HIS A 3 -8.05 -8.03 -12.21
C HIS A 3 -7.80 -6.55 -11.91
N PRO A 4 -6.75 -5.92 -12.48
CA PRO A 4 -6.61 -4.47 -12.45
C PRO A 4 -7.75 -3.78 -13.22
N PRO A 5 -8.11 -2.55 -12.84
CA PRO A 5 -9.17 -1.81 -13.51
C PRO A 5 -8.73 -1.37 -14.90
N LYS A 6 -9.71 -1.22 -15.81
CA LYS A 6 -9.48 -0.95 -17.24
C LYS A 6 -8.58 0.26 -17.50
N TRP A 7 -8.62 1.27 -16.62
CA TRP A 7 -7.87 2.52 -16.75
C TRP A 7 -6.36 2.38 -16.53
N ALA A 8 -5.87 1.30 -15.93
CA ALA A 8 -4.45 1.16 -15.60
C ALA A 8 -3.55 0.75 -16.81
N GLY A 9 -4.10 0.65 -18.04
CA GLY A 9 -3.36 0.51 -19.31
C GLY A 9 -2.60 -0.79 -19.65
N GLY A 10 -2.82 -1.94 -18.99
CA GLY A 10 -2.02 -3.18 -19.16
C GLY A 10 -2.77 -4.43 -19.70
N PRO A 11 -2.07 -5.55 -19.96
CA PRO A 11 -2.68 -6.81 -20.38
C PRO A 11 -3.33 -7.54 -19.19
N TRP A 12 -4.55 -7.12 -18.84
CA TRP A 12 -5.29 -7.52 -17.63
C TRP A 12 -5.62 -8.99 -17.48
N ASP A 13 -5.71 -9.70 -18.60
CA ASP A 13 -6.04 -11.12 -18.63
C ASP A 13 -4.94 -11.99 -18.01
N LYS A 14 -3.74 -11.44 -17.81
CA LYS A 14 -2.57 -12.13 -17.24
C LYS A 14 -2.26 -11.75 -15.80
N ILE A 15 -2.93 -10.73 -15.26
CA ILE A 15 -2.68 -10.21 -13.91
C ILE A 15 -3.87 -10.58 -13.03
N THR A 16 -3.69 -11.62 -12.21
CA THR A 16 -4.73 -12.15 -11.32
C THR A 16 -4.93 -11.32 -10.06
N GLU A 17 -3.99 -10.47 -9.70
CA GLU A 17 -4.07 -9.58 -8.54
C GLU A 17 -3.49 -8.23 -8.90
N TRP A 18 -4.17 -7.15 -8.50
CA TRP A 18 -3.71 -5.79 -8.78
C TRP A 18 -2.90 -5.25 -7.60
N PRO A 19 -1.56 -5.26 -7.67
CA PRO A 19 -0.75 -4.66 -6.63
C PRO A 19 -0.84 -3.14 -6.70
N THR A 20 -1.21 -2.50 -5.60
CA THR A 20 -1.36 -1.05 -5.50
C THR A 20 -0.29 -0.40 -4.62
N TYR A 21 0.87 -1.04 -4.47
CA TYR A 21 1.92 -0.63 -3.54
C TYR A 21 2.39 0.82 -3.77
N ASP A 22 2.58 1.22 -5.02
CA ASP A 22 3.02 2.58 -5.36
C ASP A 22 1.94 3.62 -5.02
N GLN A 23 0.67 3.32 -5.29
CA GLN A 23 -0.44 4.18 -4.90
C GLN A 23 -0.53 4.31 -3.37
N CYS A 24 -0.35 3.22 -2.62
CA CYS A 24 -0.29 3.24 -1.17
C CYS A 24 0.86 4.12 -0.67
N ALA A 25 2.06 4.00 -1.25
CA ALA A 25 3.22 4.81 -0.89
C ALA A 25 2.97 6.31 -1.10
N VAL A 26 2.39 6.68 -2.25
CA VAL A 26 2.03 8.08 -2.56
C VAL A 26 0.96 8.60 -1.59
N ILE A 27 -0.08 7.80 -1.29
CA ILE A 27 -1.13 8.18 -0.33
C ILE A 27 -0.52 8.45 1.05
N VAL A 28 0.36 7.56 1.53
CA VAL A 28 1.02 7.73 2.83
C VAL A 28 1.90 8.99 2.84
N GLY A 29 2.68 9.22 1.77
CA GLY A 29 3.56 10.39 1.67
C GLY A 29 2.82 11.72 1.60
N VAL A 30 1.68 11.77 0.90
CA VAL A 30 0.93 13.02 0.66
C VAL A 30 -0.14 13.28 1.72
N ARG A 31 -0.86 12.23 2.14
CA ARG A 31 -2.05 12.32 3.02
C ARG A 31 -1.82 11.80 4.44
N ARG A 32 -0.61 11.30 4.73
CA ARG A 32 -0.22 10.62 5.97
C ARG A 32 -0.85 9.23 6.12
N SER A 33 -0.18 8.39 6.92
CA SER A 33 -0.53 6.98 7.18
C SER A 33 -1.83 6.82 7.97
N SER A 34 -2.02 7.62 9.03
CA SER A 34 -2.99 7.35 10.10
C SER A 34 -4.46 7.31 9.69
N GLN A 35 -4.81 7.90 8.54
CA GLN A 35 -6.17 7.87 8.00
C GLN A 35 -6.53 6.51 7.37
N TYR A 36 -5.53 5.75 6.93
CA TYR A 36 -5.70 4.56 6.09
C TYR A 36 -5.04 3.31 6.68
N PHE A 37 -4.00 3.51 7.48
CA PHE A 37 -3.16 2.47 8.05
C PHE A 37 -2.96 2.70 9.55
N GLU A 38 -2.69 1.62 10.26
CA GLU A 38 -2.22 1.65 11.65
C GLU A 38 -0.70 1.67 11.57
N GLU A 39 -0.09 2.70 12.15
CA GLU A 39 1.34 2.83 12.18
C GLU A 39 1.90 2.18 13.44
N VAL A 40 2.79 1.21 13.25
CA VAL A 40 3.58 0.61 14.32
C VAL A 40 4.98 1.21 14.24
N SER A 41 5.30 2.06 15.21
CA SER A 41 6.60 2.73 15.30
C SER A 41 7.59 2.02 16.23
N THR A 42 7.29 0.77 16.62
CA THR A 42 8.18 -0.05 17.45
C THR A 42 8.63 -1.31 16.74
N GLY A 43 9.93 -1.55 16.75
CA GLY A 43 10.57 -2.69 16.13
C GLY A 43 11.48 -2.32 14.96
N CYS A 44 11.77 -3.29 14.11
CA CYS A 44 12.55 -3.07 12.91
C CYS A 44 12.25 -4.09 11.80
N ASN A 45 12.51 -3.70 10.57
CA ASN A 45 12.51 -4.58 9.43
C ASN A 45 13.84 -5.36 9.38
N LYS A 46 13.77 -6.69 9.52
CA LYS A 46 14.90 -7.60 9.33
C LYS A 46 14.95 -8.03 7.86
N LEU A 47 16.12 -7.93 7.26
CA LEU A 47 16.40 -8.50 5.93
C LEU A 47 17.14 -9.82 6.11
N ASP A 48 16.70 -10.84 5.40
CA ASP A 48 17.39 -12.12 5.30
C ASP A 48 18.32 -12.13 4.07
N ASP A 49 19.29 -13.03 4.05
CA ASP A 49 20.31 -13.10 2.99
C ASP A 49 19.74 -13.42 1.60
N ASP A 50 18.53 -13.98 1.54
CA ASP A 50 17.80 -14.27 0.30
C ASP A 50 16.98 -13.08 -0.22
N GLY A 51 17.08 -11.92 0.44
CA GLY A 51 16.38 -10.69 0.10
C GLY A 51 14.94 -10.61 0.63
N LYS A 52 14.47 -11.60 1.39
CA LYS A 52 13.19 -11.49 2.10
C LYS A 52 13.29 -10.50 3.25
N ASN A 53 12.14 -9.97 3.64
CA ASN A 53 12.03 -9.08 4.78
C ASN A 53 10.92 -9.52 5.74
N ALA A 54 11.06 -9.15 7.00
CA ALA A 54 10.04 -9.36 8.03
C ALA A 54 10.13 -8.28 9.11
N TRP A 55 8.98 -7.75 9.52
CA TRP A 55 8.91 -6.88 10.68
C TRP A 55 9.12 -7.68 11.97
N GLN A 56 10.01 -7.21 12.83
CA GLN A 56 10.25 -7.76 14.16
C GLN A 56 9.94 -6.71 15.21
N ALA A 57 9.22 -7.08 16.27
CA ALA A 57 8.87 -6.16 17.35
C ALA A 57 10.08 -5.71 18.20
N SER A 58 11.22 -6.39 18.09
CA SER A 58 12.46 -6.07 18.81
C SER A 58 13.68 -6.56 18.02
N PRO A 59 14.82 -5.84 18.04
CA PRO A 59 15.04 -4.56 18.73
C PRO A 59 14.27 -3.41 18.07
N ASP A 60 14.00 -2.38 18.87
CA ASP A 60 13.38 -1.15 18.38
C ASP A 60 14.39 -0.27 17.62
N LYS A 61 13.97 0.33 16.51
CA LYS A 61 14.77 1.22 15.67
C LYS A 61 13.89 2.36 15.14
N GLU A 62 14.51 3.40 14.58
CA GLU A 62 13.81 4.52 13.91
C GLU A 62 13.18 4.07 12.58
N GLN A 63 12.15 3.23 12.68
CA GLN A 63 11.42 2.64 11.56
C GLN A 63 9.94 2.56 11.93
N SER A 64 9.09 2.59 10.91
CA SER A 64 7.65 2.36 11.06
C SER A 64 7.18 1.27 10.11
N TYR A 65 6.18 0.51 10.53
CA TYR A 65 5.46 -0.47 9.73
C TYR A 65 3.99 -0.13 9.65
N LEU A 66 3.40 -0.29 8.47
CA LEU A 66 1.99 -0.01 8.23
C LEU A 66 1.20 -1.31 8.30
N LYS A 67 0.23 -1.36 9.21
CA LYS A 67 -0.79 -2.41 9.26
C LYS A 67 -2.06 -1.93 8.58
N GLU A 68 -2.75 -2.88 7.95
CA GLU A 68 -4.05 -2.64 7.35
C GLU A 68 -5.09 -2.24 8.41
N ARG A 69 -5.83 -1.16 8.17
CA ARG A 69 -7.03 -0.80 8.95
C ARG A 69 -8.34 -1.07 8.22
N MET A 70 -8.24 -1.43 6.94
CA MET A 70 -9.35 -1.60 6.03
C MET A 70 -9.04 -2.78 5.10
N GLU A 71 -10.06 -3.51 4.69
CA GLU A 71 -9.93 -4.57 3.70
C GLU A 71 -9.45 -4.01 2.36
N ALA A 72 -8.55 -4.71 1.69
CA ALA A 72 -7.81 -4.23 0.53
C ALA A 72 -8.72 -3.80 -0.64
N LYS A 73 -9.79 -4.55 -0.95
CA LYS A 73 -10.75 -4.19 -2.00
C LYS A 73 -11.51 -2.91 -1.64
N THR A 74 -11.95 -2.78 -0.39
CA THR A 74 -12.62 -1.58 0.10
C THR A 74 -11.72 -0.36 -0.03
N PHE A 75 -10.44 -0.49 0.34
CA PHE A 75 -9.46 0.58 0.20
C PHE A 75 -9.22 0.97 -1.27
N ALA A 76 -9.06 -0.02 -2.15
CA ALA A 76 -8.85 0.23 -3.56
C ALA A 76 -10.03 0.94 -4.23
N ASP A 77 -11.25 0.46 -4.00
CA ASP A 77 -12.47 0.99 -4.63
C ASP A 77 -12.83 2.39 -4.10
N THR A 78 -12.63 2.65 -2.80
CA THR A 78 -13.12 3.87 -2.16
C THR A 78 -12.08 4.98 -2.06
N ILE A 79 -10.78 4.64 -2.05
CA ILE A 79 -9.69 5.61 -1.89
C ILE A 79 -8.84 5.69 -3.16
N ILE A 80 -8.28 4.58 -3.64
CA ILE A 80 -7.32 4.63 -4.75
C ILE A 80 -8.01 5.00 -6.06
N GLU A 81 -9.06 4.27 -6.44
CA GLU A 81 -9.72 4.47 -7.74
C GLU A 81 -10.26 5.91 -7.92
N PRO A 82 -10.98 6.51 -6.95
CA PRO A 82 -11.46 7.88 -7.10
C PRO A 82 -10.33 8.90 -7.32
N LEU A 83 -9.16 8.69 -6.71
CA LEU A 83 -8.00 9.57 -6.86
C LEU A 83 -7.32 9.41 -8.22
N MET A 84 -7.25 8.19 -8.73
CA MET A 84 -6.67 7.92 -10.05
C MET A 84 -7.57 8.41 -11.19
N MET A 85 -8.88 8.48 -10.94
CA MET A 85 -9.89 8.95 -11.90
C MET A 85 -10.16 10.46 -11.83
N THR A 86 -9.53 11.17 -10.90
CA THR A 86 -9.66 12.62 -10.74
C THR A 86 -8.39 13.30 -11.20
N LEU A 87 -8.46 14.17 -12.22
CA LEU A 87 -7.35 15.02 -12.58
C LEU A 87 -7.07 16.03 -11.45
N PRO A 88 -5.82 16.44 -11.21
CA PRO A 88 -5.53 17.50 -10.26
C PRO A 88 -6.40 18.72 -10.60
N ILE A 89 -7.30 19.08 -9.70
CA ILE A 89 -8.09 20.30 -9.85
C ILE A 89 -7.08 21.45 -9.76
N LYS A 90 -7.03 22.28 -10.80
CA LYS A 90 -6.20 23.49 -10.83
C LYS A 90 -6.65 24.50 -9.79
#